data_AF-A0A951A6A8-F1
#
_entry.id   AF-A0A951A6A8-F1
#
_cell.length_a   1.000
_cell.length_b   1.000
_cell.length_c   1.000
_cell.angle_alpha   90.00
_cell.angle_beta   90.00
_cell.angle_gamma   90.00
#
_symmetry.space_group_name_H-M   'P 1'
#
loop_
_entity.id
_entity.type
_entity.pdbx_description
1 polymer ?
#
loop_
_entity_poly.entity_id
_entity_poly.type
_entity_poly.pdbx_seq_one_letter_code
_entity_poly.pdbx_strand_id
1 'polypeptide(L)'
;DETTTPPTALFVLPAQFAGRNVPDVSFNADPLTGYAILYTSDVNGFEVESFMGGGSFVAPQLNGIAALLVQNAGHRLGFLNPLLYGLAPGGSHGPNAALNTISAGDNWFYSGRNGYSPAAGLGTLNVTNLARLVK
;
A
#
# COMPACT_ATOMS: atom_id res chain seq x y z
N ASP A 1 -3.62 14.11 17.84
CA ASP A 1 -3.53 15.55 17.55
C ASP A 1 -4.80 16.16 18.11
N GLU A 2 -4.68 16.77 19.28
CA GLU A 2 -5.79 17.29 20.12
C GLU A 2 -5.87 18.81 20.00
N THR A 3 -5.52 19.36 18.84
CA THR A 3 -5.59 20.81 18.61
C THR A 3 -7.05 21.21 18.36
N THR A 4 -7.62 22.01 19.28
CA THR A 4 -8.99 22.54 19.22
C THR A 4 -9.18 23.65 18.18
N THR A 5 -8.12 24.02 17.47
CA THR A 5 -8.16 24.99 16.38
C THR A 5 -8.74 24.30 15.14
N PRO A 6 -9.89 24.76 14.60
CA PRO A 6 -10.41 24.18 13.37
C PRO A 6 -9.37 24.35 12.26
N PRO A 7 -9.19 23.35 11.38
CA PRO A 7 -8.19 23.40 10.32
C PRO A 7 -8.43 24.61 9.42
N THR A 8 -7.44 25.48 9.31
CA THR A 8 -7.50 26.65 8.43
C THR A 8 -7.30 26.20 6.98
N ALA A 9 -8.28 26.41 6.11
CA ALA A 9 -8.14 26.12 4.69
C ALA A 9 -7.16 27.11 4.05
N LEU A 10 -5.93 26.67 3.79
CA LEU A 10 -4.90 27.49 3.13
C LEU A 10 -5.13 27.60 1.62
N PHE A 11 -5.80 26.61 1.02
CA PHE A 11 -6.11 26.60 -0.41
C PHE A 11 -7.40 25.82 -0.67
N VAL A 12 -8.27 26.35 -1.53
CA VAL A 12 -9.44 25.64 -2.05
C VAL A 12 -9.15 25.33 -3.51
N LEU A 13 -8.88 24.06 -3.80
CA LEU A 13 -8.64 23.61 -5.16
C LEU A 13 -9.98 23.52 -5.92
N PRO A 14 -10.01 23.85 -7.22
CA PRO A 14 -11.21 23.68 -8.02
C PRO A 14 -11.61 22.20 -8.06
N ALA A 15 -12.88 21.94 -8.32
CA ALA A 15 -13.34 20.58 -8.61
C ALA A 15 -12.50 19.99 -9.75
N GLN A 16 -12.17 18.70 -9.65
CA GLN A 16 -11.35 17.96 -10.63
C GLN A 16 -9.90 18.45 -10.75
N PHE A 17 -9.35 19.10 -9.72
CA PHE A 17 -7.93 19.42 -9.69
C PHE A 17 -7.06 18.16 -9.83
N ALA A 18 -6.14 18.18 -10.82
CA ALA A 18 -5.21 17.10 -11.06
C ALA A 18 -4.09 17.10 -10.01
N GLY A 19 -4.26 16.30 -8.95
CA GLY A 19 -3.26 16.08 -7.91
C GLY A 19 -2.52 14.74 -8.04
N ARG A 20 -1.61 14.48 -7.09
CA ARG A 20 -1.00 13.16 -6.92
C ARG A 20 -2.06 12.18 -6.43
N ASN A 21 -2.40 11.19 -7.25
CA ASN A 21 -3.39 10.16 -6.89
C ASN A 21 -2.84 9.21 -5.84
N VAL A 22 -3.66 8.75 -4.88
CA VAL A 22 -3.28 7.78 -3.84
C VAL A 22 -4.25 6.58 -3.82
N PRO A 23 -3.84 5.40 -3.32
CA PRO A 23 -2.46 5.01 -2.96
C PRO A 23 -1.62 4.64 -4.21
N ASP A 24 -0.35 4.27 -4.02
CA ASP A 24 0.47 3.66 -5.10
C ASP A 24 0.26 2.16 -5.22
N VAL A 25 0.21 1.46 -4.09
CA VAL A 25 0.02 0.00 -3.97
C VAL A 25 -0.84 -0.30 -2.75
N SER A 26 -1.36 -1.51 -2.67
CA SER A 26 -2.23 -1.96 -1.58
C SER A 26 -1.90 -3.39 -1.17
N PHE A 27 -2.18 -3.72 0.09
CA PHE A 27 -2.05 -5.04 0.70
C PHE A 27 -3.25 -5.28 1.61
N ASN A 28 -3.33 -6.44 2.23
CA ASN A 28 -4.43 -6.76 3.14
C ASN A 28 -4.50 -5.74 4.28
N ALA A 29 -5.66 -5.12 4.40
CA ALA A 29 -5.99 -4.13 5.42
C ALA A 29 -7.36 -4.41 6.04
N ASP A 30 -7.98 -5.53 5.71
CA ASP A 30 -9.30 -5.90 6.22
C ASP A 30 -9.16 -6.57 7.59
N PRO A 31 -9.77 -6.00 8.66
CA PRO A 31 -9.89 -6.65 9.96
C PRO A 31 -10.43 -8.09 9.91
N LEU A 32 -11.42 -8.38 9.06
CA LEU A 32 -12.09 -9.68 9.03
C LEU A 32 -11.22 -10.79 8.44
N THR A 33 -10.24 -10.42 7.61
CA THR A 33 -9.19 -11.31 7.11
C THR A 33 -7.82 -10.90 7.65
N GLY A 34 -7.82 -10.23 8.79
CA GLY A 34 -6.71 -9.40 9.27
C GLY A 34 -5.63 -10.15 10.04
N TYR A 35 -4.92 -9.38 10.85
CA TYR A 35 -3.74 -9.80 11.57
C TYR A 35 -4.09 -10.14 13.02
N ALA A 36 -3.33 -11.08 13.60
CA ALA A 36 -3.23 -11.24 15.04
C ALA A 36 -2.00 -10.47 15.53
N ILE A 37 -2.14 -9.70 16.60
CA ILE A 37 -1.03 -9.02 17.25
C ILE A 37 -0.90 -9.49 18.70
N LEU A 38 0.34 -9.62 19.15
CA LEU A 38 0.67 -9.86 20.54
C LEU A 38 0.96 -8.49 21.14
N TYR A 39 0.05 -8.00 21.98
CA TYR A 39 0.14 -6.69 22.58
C TYR A 39 0.55 -6.85 24.05
N THR A 40 1.72 -6.29 24.40
CA THR A 40 2.33 -6.48 25.72
C THR A 40 2.26 -5.24 26.61
N SER A 41 1.72 -4.15 26.07
CA SER A 41 1.62 -2.85 26.72
C SER A 41 0.21 -2.52 27.20
N ASP A 42 -0.66 -3.51 27.33
CA ASP A 42 -1.95 -3.32 28.00
C ASP A 42 -1.75 -3.22 29.51
N VAL A 43 -2.58 -2.39 30.17
CA VAL A 43 -2.56 -2.24 31.63
C VAL A 43 -2.93 -3.54 32.37
N ASN A 44 -3.59 -4.47 31.68
CA ASN A 44 -3.98 -5.80 32.15
C ASN A 44 -2.95 -6.88 31.80
N GLY A 45 -1.87 -6.55 31.07
CA GLY A 45 -0.76 -7.45 30.76
C GLY A 45 -0.68 -7.87 29.29
N PHE A 46 -0.26 -9.13 29.07
CA PHE A 46 -0.12 -9.70 27.72
C PHE A 46 -1.49 -10.02 27.13
N GLU A 47 -1.75 -9.52 25.93
CA GLU A 47 -2.97 -9.77 25.19
C GLU A 47 -2.67 -10.23 23.76
N VAL A 48 -3.61 -11.00 23.20
CA VAL A 48 -3.61 -11.39 21.79
C VAL A 48 -4.83 -10.76 21.16
N GLU A 49 -4.63 -9.71 20.38
CA GLU A 49 -5.72 -9.07 19.64
C GLU A 49 -5.84 -9.73 18.27
N SER A 50 -7.07 -10.08 17.90
CA SER A 50 -7.42 -10.65 16.60
C SER A 50 -8.33 -9.70 15.85
N PHE A 51 -8.47 -9.91 14.54
CA PHE A 51 -9.24 -9.04 13.66
C PHE A 51 -8.68 -7.62 13.54
N MET A 52 -7.36 -7.49 13.50
CA MET A 52 -6.71 -6.20 13.33
C MET A 52 -6.44 -5.90 11.86
N GLY A 53 -6.64 -4.66 11.43
CA GLY A 53 -6.47 -4.24 10.04
C GLY A 53 -6.23 -2.74 9.90
N GLY A 54 -6.33 -2.26 8.67
CA GLY A 54 -6.10 -0.88 8.27
C GLY A 54 -4.75 -0.67 7.57
N GLY A 55 -4.63 0.47 6.86
CA GLY A 55 -3.41 0.85 6.16
C GLY A 55 -2.17 0.95 7.08
N SER A 56 -2.38 1.12 8.39
CA SER A 56 -1.35 1.08 9.42
C SER A 56 -0.62 -0.27 9.50
N PHE A 57 -1.28 -1.37 9.14
CA PHE A 57 -0.63 -2.69 9.03
C PHE A 57 0.11 -2.84 7.71
N VAL A 58 -0.36 -2.19 6.64
CA VAL A 58 0.26 -2.24 5.31
C VAL A 58 1.59 -1.48 5.25
N ALA A 59 1.66 -0.29 5.84
CA ALA A 59 2.86 0.54 5.80
C ALA A 59 4.15 -0.17 6.31
N PRO A 60 4.18 -0.81 7.49
CA PRO A 60 5.36 -1.54 7.96
C PRO A 60 5.67 -2.79 7.12
N GLN A 61 4.67 -3.45 6.53
CA GLN A 61 4.91 -4.56 5.60
C GLN A 61 5.67 -4.08 4.36
N LEU A 62 5.31 -2.93 3.80
CA LEU A 62 6.02 -2.34 2.67
C LEU A 62 7.47 -1.98 3.02
N ASN A 63 7.73 -1.51 4.25
CA ASN A 63 9.09 -1.28 4.74
C ASN A 63 9.91 -2.58 4.78
N GLY A 64 9.31 -3.67 5.29
CA GLY A 64 9.94 -4.99 5.32
C GLY A 64 10.23 -5.53 3.91
N ILE A 65 9.28 -5.40 2.99
CA ILE A 65 9.45 -5.77 1.58
C ILE A 65 10.58 -4.97 0.95
N ALA A 66 10.62 -3.65 1.15
CA ALA A 66 11.69 -2.80 0.62
C ALA A 66 13.07 -3.22 1.15
N ALA A 67 13.18 -3.57 2.44
CA ALA A 67 14.41 -4.06 3.03
C ALA A 67 14.89 -5.37 2.37
N LEU A 68 13.98 -6.33 2.16
CA LEU A 68 14.28 -7.60 1.49
C LEU A 68 14.69 -7.40 0.03
N LEU A 69 14.04 -6.47 -0.68
CA LEU A 69 14.41 -6.14 -2.07
C LEU A 69 15.80 -5.52 -2.15
N VAL A 70 16.13 -4.59 -1.25
CA VAL A 70 17.48 -3.99 -1.15
C VAL A 70 18.52 -5.05 -0.84
N GLN A 71 18.23 -5.97 0.09
CA GLN A 71 19.14 -7.07 0.42
C GLN A 71 19.39 -7.98 -0.81
N ASN A 72 18.33 -8.32 -1.55
CA ASN A 72 18.44 -9.15 -2.75
C ASN A 72 19.21 -8.45 -3.89
N ALA A 73 19.03 -7.14 -4.05
CA ALA A 73 19.71 -6.34 -5.06
C ALA A 73 21.21 -6.14 -4.78
N GLY A 74 21.61 -6.20 -3.50
CA GLY A 74 23.00 -5.90 -3.10
C GLY A 74 23.37 -4.41 -3.20
N HIS A 75 22.42 -3.54 -3.54
CA HIS A 75 22.58 -2.09 -3.58
C HIS A 75 21.29 -1.36 -3.18
N ARG A 76 21.40 -0.06 -2.93
CA ARG A 76 20.23 0.78 -2.60
C ARG A 76 19.32 0.90 -3.83
N LEU A 77 18.02 0.71 -3.63
CA LEU A 77 16.99 0.89 -4.67
C LEU A 77 16.44 2.32 -4.75
N GLY A 78 16.53 3.07 -3.65
CA GLY A 78 16.06 4.46 -3.60
C GLY A 78 14.55 4.59 -3.72
N PHE A 79 14.10 5.58 -4.49
CA PHE A 79 12.68 5.88 -4.66
C PHE A 79 12.02 4.90 -5.63
N LEU A 80 11.16 4.02 -5.10
CA LEU A 80 10.57 2.91 -5.88
C LEU A 80 9.45 3.34 -6.82
N ASN A 81 8.78 4.48 -6.58
CA ASN A 81 7.57 4.83 -7.36
C ASN A 81 7.83 4.88 -8.87
N PRO A 82 8.86 5.56 -9.41
CA PRO A 82 9.09 5.59 -10.85
C PRO A 82 9.27 4.20 -11.45
N LEU A 83 9.96 3.29 -10.75
CA LEU A 83 10.10 1.89 -11.16
C LEU A 83 8.75 1.20 -11.21
N LEU A 84 7.94 1.29 -10.15
CA LEU A 84 6.63 0.63 -10.08
C LEU A 84 5.68 1.12 -11.17
N TYR A 85 5.62 2.43 -11.42
CA TYR A 85 4.80 2.98 -12.50
C TYR A 85 5.34 2.64 -13.89
N GLY A 86 6.66 2.45 -14.04
CA GLY A 86 7.27 1.91 -15.27
C GLY A 86 6.87 0.46 -15.56
N LEU A 87 6.57 -0.33 -14.53
CA LEU A 87 6.12 -1.72 -14.67
C LEU A 87 4.61 -1.84 -14.96
N ALA A 88 3.80 -0.83 -14.65
CA ALA A 88 2.35 -0.88 -14.79
C ALA A 88 1.83 -1.27 -16.20
N PRO A 89 2.40 -0.75 -17.31
CA PRO A 89 1.95 -1.09 -18.67
C PRO A 89 2.32 -2.52 -19.10
N GLY A 90 3.35 -3.14 -18.51
CA GLY A 90 3.93 -4.42 -18.96
C GLY A 90 3.88 -5.57 -17.95
N GLY A 91 3.47 -5.30 -16.70
CA GLY A 91 3.67 -6.21 -15.56
C GLY A 91 2.46 -6.42 -14.67
N SER A 92 1.26 -6.13 -15.18
CA SER A 92 -0.02 -6.29 -14.45
C SER A 92 -0.74 -7.62 -14.73
N HIS A 93 -0.26 -8.41 -15.69
CA HIS A 93 -0.93 -9.63 -16.15
C HIS A 93 0.09 -10.73 -16.50
N GLY A 94 -0.22 -11.98 -16.12
CA GLY A 94 0.59 -13.16 -16.45
C GLY A 94 1.49 -13.64 -15.30
N PRO A 95 2.14 -14.81 -15.44
CA PRO A 95 2.88 -15.47 -14.36
C PRO A 95 4.12 -14.70 -13.88
N ASN A 96 4.66 -13.82 -14.73
CA ASN A 96 5.85 -13.00 -14.45
C ASN A 96 5.50 -11.56 -14.06
N ALA A 97 4.21 -11.25 -13.89
CA ALA A 97 3.74 -9.94 -13.46
C ALA A 97 4.32 -9.58 -12.08
N ALA A 98 4.93 -8.41 -11.96
CA ALA A 98 5.43 -7.87 -10.70
C ALA A 98 4.32 -7.17 -9.89
N LEU A 99 3.19 -6.86 -10.53
CA LEU A 99 2.03 -6.22 -9.96
C LEU A 99 0.79 -7.10 -10.17
N ASN A 100 -0.08 -7.19 -9.18
CA ASN A 100 -1.39 -7.84 -9.30
C ASN A 100 -2.48 -6.78 -9.11
N THR A 101 -3.20 -6.44 -10.18
CA THR A 101 -4.24 -5.41 -10.13
C THR A 101 -5.44 -5.87 -9.31
N ILE A 102 -6.03 -4.95 -8.54
CA ILE A 102 -7.26 -5.20 -7.80
C ILE A 102 -8.41 -4.56 -8.58
N SER A 103 -9.19 -5.41 -9.25
CA SER A 103 -10.25 -4.98 -10.17
C SER A 103 -11.66 -5.05 -9.60
N ALA A 104 -11.83 -5.65 -8.41
CA ALA A 104 -13.12 -5.81 -7.75
C ALA A 104 -13.18 -5.01 -6.44
N GLY A 105 -14.38 -4.53 -6.10
CA GLY A 105 -14.64 -3.71 -4.91
C GLY A 105 -14.45 -2.21 -5.13
N ASP A 106 -14.66 -1.43 -4.08
CA ASP A 106 -14.51 0.03 -4.06
C ASP A 106 -14.14 0.54 -2.66
N ASN A 107 -13.84 1.85 -2.57
CA ASN A 107 -13.71 2.59 -1.32
C ASN A 107 -14.77 3.69 -1.21
N TRP A 108 -16.01 3.37 -1.60
CA TRP A 108 -17.18 4.24 -1.76
C TRP A 108 -17.13 5.26 -2.90
N PHE A 109 -15.95 5.81 -3.22
CA PHE A 109 -15.80 6.86 -4.23
C PHE A 109 -15.12 6.37 -5.51
N TYR A 110 -14.24 5.38 -5.39
CA TYR A 110 -13.48 4.84 -6.50
C TYR A 110 -13.64 3.32 -6.54
N SER A 111 -13.95 2.80 -7.72
CA SER A 111 -13.98 1.36 -7.98
C SER A 111 -12.60 0.83 -8.38
N GLY A 112 -12.33 -0.42 -8.02
CA GLY A 112 -11.23 -1.19 -8.59
C GLY A 112 -11.35 -1.31 -10.11
N ARG A 113 -10.22 -1.48 -10.80
CA ARG A 113 -10.17 -1.78 -12.23
C ARG A 113 -8.87 -2.47 -12.59
N ASN A 114 -8.77 -2.97 -13.82
CA ASN A 114 -7.49 -3.43 -14.36
C ASN A 114 -6.56 -2.21 -14.53
N GLY A 115 -5.40 -2.25 -13.89
CA GLY A 115 -4.44 -1.16 -13.83
C GLY A 115 -4.65 -0.24 -12.63
N TYR A 116 -4.05 0.95 -12.69
CA TYR A 116 -4.09 1.92 -11.59
C TYR A 116 -5.52 2.36 -11.26
N SER A 117 -5.93 2.32 -9.99
CA SER A 117 -7.18 2.92 -9.50
C SER A 117 -6.93 3.69 -8.20
N PRO A 118 -7.64 4.80 -7.90
CA PRO A 118 -7.55 5.42 -6.58
C PRO A 118 -8.16 4.56 -5.45
N ALA A 119 -8.84 3.46 -5.82
CA ALA A 119 -9.34 2.47 -4.86
C ALA A 119 -8.20 1.64 -4.25
N ALA A 120 -7.22 1.24 -5.07
CA ALA A 120 -6.21 0.23 -4.70
C ALA A 120 -4.81 0.45 -5.31
N GLY A 121 -4.56 1.63 -5.88
CA GLY A 121 -3.33 1.96 -6.59
C GLY A 121 -3.09 1.05 -7.79
N LEU A 122 -1.84 0.64 -7.99
CA LEU A 122 -1.40 -0.38 -8.95
C LEU A 122 -1.79 -1.81 -8.52
N GLY A 123 -2.42 -1.98 -7.36
CA GLY A 123 -2.74 -3.27 -6.76
C GLY A 123 -1.65 -3.77 -5.79
N THR A 124 -1.44 -5.08 -5.71
CA THR A 124 -0.46 -5.69 -4.81
C THR A 124 0.87 -5.95 -5.53
N LEU A 125 1.96 -6.09 -4.77
CA LEU A 125 3.26 -6.49 -5.33
C LEU A 125 3.37 -8.01 -5.35
N ASN A 126 3.79 -8.57 -6.49
CA ASN A 126 4.40 -9.89 -6.50
C ASN A 126 5.88 -9.73 -6.17
N VAL A 127 6.22 -9.85 -4.89
CA VAL A 127 7.57 -9.56 -4.37
C VAL A 127 8.63 -10.45 -5.02
N THR A 128 8.32 -11.71 -5.31
CA THR A 128 9.26 -12.62 -5.98
C THR A 128 9.58 -12.17 -7.39
N ASN A 129 8.58 -11.78 -8.17
CA ASN A 129 8.78 -11.28 -9.53
C ASN A 129 9.47 -9.91 -9.52
N LEU A 130 9.07 -9.02 -8.61
CA LEU A 130 9.72 -7.73 -8.42
C LEU A 130 11.20 -7.87 -8.06
N ALA A 131 11.56 -8.80 -7.17
CA ALA A 131 12.95 -9.07 -6.77
C ALA A 131 13.84 -9.46 -7.96
N ARG A 132 13.30 -10.13 -8.99
CA ARG A 132 14.06 -10.47 -10.21
C ARG A 132 14.36 -9.26 -11.09
N LEU A 133 13.54 -8.20 -11.00
CA LEU A 133 13.67 -6.99 -11.81
C LEU A 133 14.61 -5.95 -11.21
N VAL A 134 14.86 -6.04 -9.90
CA VAL A 134 15.69 -5.10 -9.14
C VAL A 134 17.04 -5.66 -8.71
N LYS A 135 17.36 -6.89 -9.16
CA LYS A 135 18.67 -7.52 -8.97
C LYS A 135 19.66 -7.07 -10.03
#